data_AF-A0A7C4TW69-F1
#
_entry.id   AF-A0A7C4TW69-F1
#
_cell.length_a   1.000
_cell.length_b   1.000
_cell.length_c   1.000
_cell.angle_alpha   90.00
_cell.angle_beta   90.00
_cell.angle_gamma   90.00
#
_symmetry.space_group_name_H-M   'P 1'
#
loop_
_entity.id
_entity.type
_entity.pdbx_description
1 polymer ?
#
loop_
_entity_poly.entity_id
_entity_poly.type
_entity_poly.pdbx_seq_one_letter_code
_entity_poly.pdbx_strand_id
1 'polypeptide(L)'
;MGYRDLYVSYSSVFGGFQKAFEDADYVVLGVPFDVTSTYRTGARFGPNAIREASLNIETYSFRSGIDVEELRIHDMGDLHISTST
;
A
#
# COMPACT_ATOMS: atom_id res chain seq x y z
N MET A 1 5.52 18.47 -11.00
CA MET A 1 5.05 17.09 -11.18
C MET A 1 6.15 16.19 -10.64
N GLY A 2 5.90 15.48 -9.54
CA GLY A 2 6.89 14.62 -8.89
C GLY A 2 6.91 13.22 -9.51
N TYR A 3 7.95 12.44 -9.26
CA TYR A 3 8.06 11.06 -9.75
C TYR A 3 6.87 10.19 -9.30
N ARG A 4 6.36 10.41 -8.08
CA ARG A 4 5.17 9.72 -7.56
C ARG A 4 3.93 9.90 -8.43
N ASP A 5 3.71 11.11 -8.94
CA ASP A 5 2.54 11.45 -9.75
C ASP A 5 2.61 10.79 -11.15
N LEU A 6 3.82 10.41 -11.59
CA LEU A 6 4.07 9.81 -12.89
C LEU A 6 4.05 8.28 -12.84
N TYR A 7 4.53 7.70 -11.75
CA TYR A 7 4.80 6.27 -11.64
C TYR A 7 3.84 5.53 -10.73
N VAL A 8 2.90 6.19 -10.06
CA VAL A 8 2.02 5.53 -9.09
C VAL A 8 0.57 5.86 -9.37
N SER A 9 -0.28 4.84 -9.36
CA SER A 9 -1.73 4.99 -9.47
C SER A 9 -2.38 5.04 -8.09
N TYR A 10 -3.41 5.88 -7.95
CA TYR A 10 -4.22 5.93 -6.73
C TYR A 10 -4.92 4.58 -6.49
N SER A 11 -4.87 4.11 -5.25
CA SER A 11 -5.44 2.83 -4.80
C SER A 11 -6.31 3.08 -3.57
N SER A 12 -6.98 2.04 -3.07
CA SER A 12 -7.61 2.09 -1.74
C SER A 12 -6.56 2.45 -0.69
N VAL A 13 -6.93 3.24 0.33
CA VAL A 13 -5.97 3.66 1.36
C VAL A 13 -5.85 2.56 2.41
N PHE A 14 -4.63 2.10 2.69
CA PHE A 14 -4.37 1.18 3.80
C PHE A 14 -4.90 1.73 5.13
N GLY A 15 -5.70 0.93 5.84
CA GLY A 15 -6.34 1.32 7.10
C GLY A 15 -7.45 2.37 6.97
N GLY A 16 -7.73 2.87 5.76
CA GLY A 16 -8.80 3.86 5.51
C GLY A 16 -8.44 5.31 5.86
N PHE A 17 -7.24 5.57 6.39
CA PHE A 17 -6.76 6.91 6.72
C PHE A 17 -5.30 7.10 6.30
N GLN A 18 -4.91 8.35 6.06
CA GLN A 18 -3.53 8.70 5.73
C GLN A 18 -3.21 10.17 6.06
N LYS A 19 -1.93 10.47 6.22
CA LYS A 19 -1.40 11.83 6.28
C LYS A 19 -0.91 12.28 4.90
N ALA A 20 -0.59 13.56 4.76
CA ALA A 20 0.13 14.04 3.59
C ALA A 20 1.49 13.32 3.49
N PHE A 21 1.96 13.09 2.27
CA PHE A 21 3.22 12.38 2.05
C PHE A 21 4.40 13.07 2.74
N GLU A 22 4.41 14.41 2.73
CA GLU A 22 5.47 15.24 3.30
C GLU A 22 5.57 15.12 4.83
N ASP A 23 4.48 14.71 5.48
CA ASP A 23 4.38 14.56 6.93
C ASP A 23 4.56 13.12 7.40
N ALA A 24 4.67 12.17 6.48
CA ALA A 24 4.66 10.74 6.76
C ALA A 24 6.03 10.22 7.24
N ASP A 25 6.01 9.43 8.31
CA ASP A 25 7.17 8.63 8.75
C ASP A 25 7.24 7.28 8.03
N TYR A 26 6.08 6.78 7.60
CA TYR A 26 5.93 5.49 6.96
C TYR A 26 5.14 5.64 5.66
N VAL A 27 5.64 5.00 4.60
CA VAL A 27 4.98 5.01 3.29
C VAL A 27 4.68 3.58 2.87
N VAL A 28 3.41 3.32 2.59
CA VAL A 28 2.95 2.07 1.98
C VAL A 28 3.04 2.25 0.46
N LEU A 29 3.68 1.29 -0.21
CA LEU A 29 3.78 1.24 -1.67
C LEU A 29 3.50 -0.18 -2.12
N GLY A 30 2.52 -0.34 -3.00
CA GLY A 30 2.25 -1.60 -3.67
C GLY A 30 3.08 -1.76 -4.93
N VAL A 31 3.61 -2.96 -5.15
CA VAL A 31 4.32 -3.34 -6.37
C VAL A 31 3.58 -4.55 -6.97
N PRO A 32 2.59 -4.34 -7.85
CA PRO A 32 1.75 -5.41 -8.39
C PRO A 32 2.49 -6.22 -9.48
N PHE A 33 3.54 -6.94 -9.10
CA PHE A 33 4.40 -7.70 -9.99
C PHE A 33 4.47 -9.18 -9.59
N ASP A 34 4.29 -10.07 -10.57
CA ASP A 34 4.44 -11.52 -10.35
C ASP A 34 4.89 -12.28 -11.60
N VAL A 35 5.49 -11.58 -12.58
CA VAL A 35 5.80 -12.13 -13.93
C VAL A 35 6.72 -13.36 -13.89
N THR A 36 7.57 -13.49 -12.88
CA THR A 36 8.49 -14.63 -12.73
C THR A 36 7.90 -15.81 -11.96
N SER A 37 6.60 -15.77 -11.62
CA SER A 37 5.95 -16.84 -10.88
C SER A 37 5.76 -18.07 -11.75
N THR A 38 6.24 -19.23 -11.30
CA THR A 38 6.28 -20.46 -12.12
C THR A 38 5.14 -21.43 -11.85
N TYR A 39 4.50 -21.38 -10.67
CA TYR A 39 3.42 -22.31 -10.30
C TYR A 39 2.08 -21.62 -10.07
N ARG A 40 1.99 -20.69 -9.12
CA ARG A 40 0.76 -19.94 -8.82
C ARG A 40 1.01 -18.44 -9.02
N THR A 41 0.45 -17.90 -10.10
CA THR A 41 0.37 -16.46 -10.35
C THR A 41 -0.77 -15.85 -9.54
N GLY A 42 -0.77 -14.53 -9.38
CA GLY A 42 -1.81 -13.76 -8.68
C GLY A 42 -1.27 -12.85 -7.58
N ALA A 43 0.01 -12.95 -7.24
CA ALA A 43 0.62 -12.08 -6.22
C ALA A 43 0.56 -10.59 -6.60
N ARG A 44 0.43 -10.27 -7.90
CA ARG A 44 0.17 -8.90 -8.38
C ARG A 44 -1.10 -8.27 -7.80
N PHE A 45 -2.07 -9.07 -7.37
CA PHE A 45 -3.31 -8.59 -6.74
C PHE A 45 -3.18 -8.41 -5.22
N GLY A 46 -2.04 -8.83 -4.64
CA GLY A 46 -1.77 -8.76 -3.21
C GLY A 46 -1.89 -7.37 -2.60
N PRO A 47 -1.29 -6.31 -3.18
CA PRO A 47 -1.37 -4.96 -2.61
C PRO A 47 -2.81 -4.48 -2.37
N ASN A 48 -3.68 -4.63 -3.37
CA ASN A 48 -5.08 -4.26 -3.22
C ASN A 48 -5.82 -5.15 -2.20
N ALA A 49 -5.59 -6.46 -2.23
CA ALA A 49 -6.21 -7.39 -1.28
C ALA A 49 -5.82 -7.08 0.19
N ILE A 50 -4.58 -6.67 0.44
CA ILE A 50 -4.12 -6.24 1.77
C ILE A 50 -4.85 -4.97 2.21
N ARG A 51 -5.02 -3.98 1.32
CA ARG A 51 -5.77 -2.75 1.62
C ARG A 51 -7.23 -3.04 1.93
N GLU A 52 -7.90 -3.86 1.13
CA GLU A 52 -9.29 -4.25 1.37
C GLU A 52 -9.44 -4.98 2.72
N ALA A 53 -8.54 -5.90 3.04
CA ALA A 53 -8.54 -6.57 4.33
C ALA A 53 -8.28 -5.61 5.49
N SER A 54 -7.38 -4.63 5.32
CA SER A 54 -7.00 -3.67 6.37
C SER A 54 -8.16 -2.84 6.90
N LEU A 55 -9.20 -2.60 6.09
CA LEU A 55 -10.39 -1.86 6.51
C LEU A 55 -11.20 -2.54 7.61
N ASN A 56 -10.98 -3.85 7.82
CA ASN A 56 -11.69 -4.65 8.82
C ASN A 56 -10.81 -4.96 10.05
N ILE A 57 -9.62 -4.36 10.14
CA ILE A 57 -8.69 -4.56 11.25
C ILE A 57 -8.84 -3.38 12.22
N GLU A 58 -8.95 -3.68 13.51
CA GLU A 58 -8.94 -2.66 14.57
C GLU A 58 -7.62 -1.88 14.55
N THR A 59 -7.70 -0.56 14.70
CA THR A 59 -6.53 0.32 14.62
C THR A 59 -5.61 0.17 15.84
N TYR A 60 -6.16 -0.20 17.00
CA TYR A 60 -5.39 -0.42 18.22
C TYR A 60 -4.81 -1.83 18.33
N SER A 61 -3.49 -1.92 18.55
CA SER A 61 -2.79 -3.18 18.79
C SER A 61 -2.44 -3.36 20.26
N PHE A 62 -3.08 -4.32 20.93
CA PHE A 62 -2.74 -4.68 22.33
C PHE A 62 -1.29 -5.17 22.51
N ARG A 63 -0.67 -5.71 21.45
CA ARG A 63 0.69 -6.27 21.54
C ARG A 63 1.76 -5.21 21.61
N SER A 64 1.55 -4.10 20.89
CA SER A 64 2.46 -2.95 20.89
C SER A 64 1.99 -1.83 21.82
N GLY A 65 0.71 -1.83 22.20
CA GLY A 65 0.08 -0.73 22.94
C GLY A 65 -0.08 0.55 22.11
N ILE A 66 -0.10 0.43 20.78
CA ILE A 66 -0.09 1.57 19.82
C ILE A 66 -1.38 1.54 19.01
N ASP A 67 -1.96 2.72 18.79
CA ASP A 67 -2.99 2.95 17.79
C ASP A 67 -2.36 3.36 16.46
N VAL A 68 -2.70 2.65 15.37
CA VAL A 68 -2.19 2.95 14.03
C VAL A 68 -2.65 4.34 13.56
N GLU A 69 -3.76 4.88 14.08
CA GLU A 69 -4.21 6.25 13.75
C GLU A 69 -3.27 7.35 14.25
N GLU A 70 -2.47 7.05 15.28
CA GLU A 70 -1.44 7.96 15.81
C GLU A 70 -0.16 7.95 14.96
N LEU A 71 0.01 6.94 14.10
CA LEU A 71 1.15 6.84 13.21
C LEU A 71 0.96 7.75 11.99
N ARG A 72 2.06 8.38 11.57
CA ARG A 72 2.10 9.22 10.36
C ARG A 72 2.33 8.35 9.13
N ILE A 73 1.29 7.64 8.70
CA ILE A 73 1.32 6.75 7.54
C ILE A 73 0.75 7.46 6.31
N HIS A 74 1.37 7.25 5.15
CA HIS A 74 0.84 7.62 3.84
C HIS A 74 0.79 6.39 2.93
N ASP A 75 -0.32 6.18 2.22
CA ASP A 75 -0.40 5.14 1.20
C ASP A 75 -0.21 5.77 -0.18
N MET A 76 0.95 5.51 -0.79
CA MET A 76 1.30 6.10 -2.07
C MET A 76 0.54 5.46 -3.23
N GLY A 77 -0.08 4.29 -3.03
CA GLY A 77 -0.77 3.54 -4.07
C GLY A 77 0.09 2.44 -4.71
N ASP A 78 -0.11 2.20 -6.00
CA ASP A 78 0.52 1.09 -6.73
C ASP A 78 1.47 1.57 -7.83
N LEU A 79 2.70 1.05 -7.83
CA LEU A 79 3.70 1.35 -8.85
C LEU A 79 3.22 0.85 -10.23
N HIS A 80 3.29 1.72 -11.23
CA HIS A 80 3.10 1.37 -12.62
C HIS A 80 4.17 0.38 -13.06
N ILE A 81 3.74 -0.84 -13.38
CA ILE A 81 4.62 -1.89 -13.88
C ILE A 81 4.59 -1.87 -15.40
N SER A 82 5.71 -1.51 -16.03
CA SER A 82 5.91 -1.76 -17.46
C SER A 82 6.61 -3.10 -17.63
N THR A 83 5.97 -4.03 -18.34
CA THR A 83 6.62 -5.28 -18.75
C THR A 83 6.84 -5.19 -20.25
N SER A 84 8.09 -5.32 -20.69
CA SER A 84 8.44 -5.39 -22.12
C SER A 84 8.21 -6.81 -22.62
N THR A 85 6.94 -7.19 -22.79
CA THR A 85 6.56 -8.47 -23.43
C THR A 85 5.52 -8.20 -24.49
#